data_AF-A0A8J5CXN2-F1
#
_entry.id   AF-A0A8J5CXN2-F1
#
_cell.length_a   1.000
_cell.length_b   1.000
_cell.length_c   1.000
_cell.angle_alpha   90.00
_cell.angle_beta   90.00
_cell.angle_gamma   90.00
#
_symmetry.space_group_name_H-M   'P 1'
#
loop_
_entity.id
_entity.type
_entity.pdbx_description
1 polymer ?
#
loop_
_entity_poly.entity_id
_entity_poly.type
_entity_poly.pdbx_seq_one_letter_code
_entity_poly.pdbx_strand_id
1 'polypeptide(L)'
;MRASDLLVLNSRDFVDTAVADTVRQMEKLGLEQYETYVEERLVNQTVPITDPIKRNNLHLFSRPPVREKSRKQLQMSSLKNDCSLFSRLYIASQIRHGDLDEFFQHENHMGGLRTETKSDLMPCLENLVPVKEDLSTLRVQVNIMDGAAIINMLRPGTAKTFQGYATDVFVPYVTSQFSM
;
A
#
# COMPACT_ATOMS: atom_id res chain seq x y z
N MET A 1 5.08 3.10 45.25
CA MET A 1 5.69 2.14 44.31
C MET A 1 5.54 2.73 42.91
N ARG A 2 6.63 2.82 42.14
CA ARG A 2 6.64 3.38 40.78
C ARG A 2 5.97 2.40 39.83
N ALA A 3 5.01 2.87 39.03
CA ALA A 3 4.18 2.10 38.10
C ALA A 3 4.92 1.73 36.80
N SER A 4 6.18 1.29 36.89
CA SER A 4 7.02 1.04 35.71
C SER A 4 7.01 -0.41 35.24
N ASP A 5 6.61 -1.36 36.08
CA ASP A 5 6.69 -2.79 35.77
C ASP A 5 5.32 -3.45 35.84
N LEU A 6 4.46 -3.13 34.87
CA LEU A 6 3.30 -3.97 34.57
C LEU A 6 3.83 -5.17 33.77
N LEU A 7 4.33 -6.17 34.50
CA LEU A 7 4.87 -7.40 33.93
C LEU A 7 3.81 -8.07 33.06
N VAL A 8 4.10 -8.20 31.76
CA VAL A 8 3.39 -9.12 30.87
C VAL A 8 3.77 -10.52 31.32
N LEU A 9 2.99 -11.06 32.25
CA LEU A 9 3.12 -12.45 32.67
C LEU A 9 2.88 -13.32 31.45
N ASN A 10 3.92 -14.09 31.14
CA ASN A 10 4.08 -15.09 30.09
C ASN A 10 2.90 -16.07 30.00
N SER A 11 1.76 -15.60 29.49
CA SER A 11 0.75 -16.43 28.86
C SER A 11 0.91 -16.16 27.38
N ARG A 12 1.13 -17.21 26.58
CA ARG A 12 1.41 -17.12 25.13
C ARG A 12 0.22 -16.62 24.29
N ASP A 13 -0.73 -15.92 24.92
CA ASP A 13 -1.85 -15.27 24.29
C ASP A 13 -1.60 -13.77 24.26
N PHE A 14 -1.42 -13.24 23.05
CA PHE A 14 -1.27 -11.81 22.81
C PHE A 14 -2.60 -11.13 23.17
N VAL A 15 -2.61 -10.39 24.28
CA VAL A 15 -3.66 -9.38 24.52
C VAL A 15 -3.57 -8.38 23.38
N ASP A 16 -4.71 -8.12 22.73
CA ASP A 16 -4.82 -7.11 21.69
C ASP A 16 -4.23 -5.78 22.19
N THR A 17 -3.30 -5.21 21.43
CA THR A 17 -2.56 -4.00 21.81
C THR A 17 -3.51 -2.84 22.12
N ALA A 18 -4.66 -2.78 21.45
CA ALA A 18 -5.68 -1.77 21.72
C ALA A 18 -6.31 -1.93 23.11
N VAL A 19 -6.46 -3.15 23.63
CA VAL A 19 -6.97 -3.41 24.99
C VAL A 19 -5.93 -3.02 26.03
N ALA A 20 -4.65 -3.32 25.78
CA ALA A 20 -3.55 -2.93 26.68
C ALA A 20 -3.41 -1.40 26.78
N ASP A 21 -3.51 -0.69 25.66
CA ASP A 21 -3.47 0.77 25.63
C ASP A 21 -4.71 1.38 26.31
N THR A 22 -5.88 0.78 26.11
CA THR A 22 -7.11 1.19 26.81
C THR A 22 -6.95 1.10 28.33
N VAL A 23 -6.39 0.01 28.85
CA VAL A 23 -6.17 -0.17 30.30
C VAL A 23 -5.15 0.83 30.85
N ARG A 24 -4.14 1.20 30.06
CA ARG A 24 -3.16 2.23 30.47
C ARG A 24 -3.76 3.63 30.49
N GLN A 25 -4.68 3.94 29.58
CA GLN A 25 -5.23 5.29 29.41
C GLN A 25 -6.53 5.53 30.18
N MET A 26 -7.18 4.49 30.72
CA MET A 26 -8.49 4.60 31.37
C MET A 26 -8.49 5.56 32.58
N GLU A 27 -7.40 5.60 33.35
CA GLU A 27 -7.29 6.46 34.53
C GLU A 27 -7.27 7.93 34.12
N LYS A 28 -6.43 8.26 33.14
CA LYS A 28 -6.34 9.60 32.57
C LYS A 28 -7.69 10.06 31.99
N LEU A 29 -8.35 9.20 31.21
CA LEU A 29 -9.65 9.51 30.62
C LEU A 29 -10.73 9.76 31.70
N GLY A 30 -10.71 8.97 32.77
CA GLY A 30 -11.63 9.15 33.90
C GLY A 30 -11.41 10.48 34.63
N LEU A 31 -10.14 10.87 34.81
CA LEU A 31 -9.79 12.15 35.44
C LEU A 31 -10.26 13.33 34.59
N GLU A 32 -9.96 13.33 33.29
CA GLU A 32 -10.41 14.38 32.36
C GLU A 32 -11.94 14.52 32.34
N GLN A 33 -12.66 13.39 32.36
CA GLN A 33 -14.12 13.41 32.41
C GLN A 33 -14.66 13.95 33.74
N TYR A 34 -14.00 13.66 34.85
CA TYR A 34 -14.36 14.22 36.16
C TYR A 34 -14.14 15.73 36.21
N GLU A 35 -12.98 16.21 35.76
CA GLU A 35 -12.65 17.63 35.71
C GLU A 35 -13.66 18.40 34.86
N THR A 36 -13.99 17.86 33.69
CA THR A 36 -15.03 18.43 32.80
C THR A 36 -16.40 18.50 33.51
N TYR A 37 -16.78 17.45 34.24
CA TYR A 37 -18.05 17.43 34.97
C TYR A 37 -18.10 18.50 36.08
N VAL A 38 -17.02 18.64 36.86
CA VAL A 38 -16.93 19.66 37.92
C VAL A 38 -17.02 21.05 37.32
N GLU A 39 -16.29 21.29 36.24
CA GLU A 39 -16.27 22.59 35.57
C GLU A 39 -17.65 22.95 34.99
N GLU A 40 -18.27 22.06 34.21
CA GLU A 40 -19.56 22.35 33.56
C GLU A 40 -20.73 22.43 34.53
N ARG A 41 -20.80 21.53 35.52
CA ARG A 41 -21.98 21.38 36.39
C ARG A 41 -21.87 22.18 37.69
N LEU A 42 -20.68 22.28 38.28
CA LEU A 42 -20.49 22.89 39.61
C LEU A 42 -19.94 24.32 39.53
N VAL A 43 -19.01 24.58 38.62
CA VAL A 43 -18.36 25.91 38.49
C VAL A 43 -19.17 26.81 37.56
N ASN A 44 -19.35 26.39 36.31
CA ASN A 44 -19.97 27.21 35.26
C ASN A 44 -21.50 27.09 35.26
N GLN A 45 -22.05 26.03 35.87
CA GLN A 45 -23.50 25.74 35.95
C GLN A 45 -24.20 25.79 34.59
N THR A 46 -23.48 25.44 33.52
CA THR A 46 -23.99 25.52 32.14
C THR A 46 -24.93 24.37 31.81
N VAL A 47 -24.84 23.26 32.57
CA VAL A 47 -25.57 22.04 32.29
C VAL A 47 -26.16 21.45 33.60
N PRO A 48 -27.43 21.00 33.65
CA PRO A 48 -28.08 20.52 34.89
C PRO A 48 -27.48 19.25 35.52
N ILE A 49 -27.27 19.19 36.83
CA ILE A 49 -26.67 18.00 37.51
C ILE A 49 -27.39 16.67 37.19
N THR A 50 -28.67 16.72 36.84
CA THR A 50 -29.51 15.55 36.51
C THR A 50 -29.26 14.94 35.14
N ASP A 51 -28.54 15.60 34.24
CA ASP A 51 -28.36 15.04 32.90
C ASP A 51 -27.42 13.83 32.90
N PRO A 52 -27.66 12.86 32.00
CA PRO A 52 -26.80 11.69 31.87
C PRO A 52 -25.36 12.07 31.51
N ILE A 53 -24.40 11.47 32.22
CA ILE A 53 -22.98 11.56 31.88
C ILE A 53 -22.71 10.68 30.64
N LYS A 54 -21.92 11.21 29.69
CA LYS A 54 -21.52 10.47 28.49
C LYS A 54 -20.78 9.19 28.86
N ARG A 55 -21.22 8.05 28.30
CA ARG A 55 -20.57 6.76 28.52
C ARG A 55 -19.27 6.64 27.70
N ASN A 56 -18.18 6.24 28.34
CA ASN A 56 -16.93 5.91 27.65
C ASN A 56 -17.03 4.51 27.04
N ASN A 57 -16.86 4.42 25.71
CA ASN A 57 -16.80 3.16 24.99
C ASN A 57 -15.36 2.64 24.95
N LEU A 58 -14.96 1.95 26.01
CA LEU A 58 -13.61 1.38 26.13
C LEU A 58 -13.58 -0.08 25.66
N HIS A 59 -12.55 -0.43 24.87
CA HIS A 59 -12.28 -1.80 24.45
C HIS A 59 -11.62 -2.56 25.61
N LEU A 60 -12.46 -3.20 26.42
CA LEU A 60 -12.03 -4.02 27.55
C LEU A 60 -12.02 -5.51 27.18
N PHE A 61 -11.49 -6.37 28.05
CA PHE A 61 -11.42 -7.83 27.81
C PHE A 61 -12.78 -8.47 27.44
N SER A 62 -13.89 -7.93 27.95
CA SER A 62 -15.24 -8.39 27.62
C SER A 62 -15.76 -7.88 26.27
N ARG A 63 -15.09 -6.89 25.66
CA ARG A 63 -15.41 -6.24 24.38
C ARG A 63 -14.12 -6.04 23.58
N PRO A 64 -13.52 -7.12 23.05
CA PRO A 64 -12.35 -6.97 22.20
C PRO A 64 -12.69 -6.05 21.01
N PRO A 65 -11.73 -5.26 20.50
CA PRO A 65 -11.88 -4.63 19.20
C PRO A 65 -12.23 -5.71 18.18
N VAL A 66 -13.02 -5.36 17.16
CA VAL A 66 -13.53 -6.28 16.15
C VAL A 66 -12.43 -7.27 15.77
N ARG A 67 -12.61 -8.55 16.15
CA ARG A 67 -11.64 -9.61 15.89
C ARG A 67 -11.22 -9.51 14.43
N GLU A 68 -9.92 -9.49 14.16
CA GLU A 68 -9.41 -9.63 12.79
C GLU A 68 -10.18 -10.75 12.09
N LYS A 69 -10.64 -10.47 10.87
CA LYS A 69 -11.47 -11.42 10.10
C LYS A 69 -10.75 -12.77 10.10
N SER A 70 -11.46 -13.81 10.53
CA SER A 70 -10.85 -15.14 10.58
C SER A 70 -10.35 -15.53 9.19
N ARG A 71 -9.33 -16.40 9.11
CA ARG A 71 -8.79 -16.89 7.83
C ARG A 71 -9.89 -17.36 6.87
N LYS A 72 -10.95 -17.98 7.39
CA LYS A 72 -12.13 -18.41 6.61
C LYS A 72 -12.95 -17.23 6.07
N GLN A 73 -13.12 -16.16 6.83
CA GLN A 73 -13.80 -14.95 6.37
C GLN A 73 -12.97 -14.20 5.31
N LEU A 74 -11.65 -14.16 5.46
CA LEU A 74 -10.74 -13.60 4.45
C LEU A 74 -10.81 -14.40 3.14
N GLN A 75 -10.78 -15.74 3.22
CA GLN A 75 -10.97 -16.63 2.06
C GLN A 75 -12.33 -16.41 1.40
N MET A 76 -13.40 -16.29 2.18
CA MET A 76 -14.74 -16.04 1.65
C MET A 76 -14.86 -14.66 0.99
N SER A 77 -14.17 -13.64 1.49
CA SER A 77 -14.10 -12.34 0.79
C SER A 77 -13.28 -12.40 -0.50
N SER A 78 -12.17 -13.14 -0.51
CA SER A 78 -11.39 -13.36 -1.74
C SER A 78 -12.24 -14.05 -2.80
N LEU A 79 -12.90 -15.15 -2.44
CA LEU A 79 -13.74 -15.92 -3.38
C LEU A 79 -14.89 -15.09 -3.95
N LYS A 80 -15.49 -14.19 -3.16
CA LYS A 80 -16.52 -13.27 -3.65
C LYS A 80 -15.96 -12.27 -4.67
N ASN A 81 -14.75 -11.76 -4.43
CA ASN A 81 -14.09 -10.86 -5.36
C ASN A 81 -13.73 -11.58 -6.66
N ASP A 82 -13.21 -12.81 -6.57
CA ASP A 82 -12.86 -13.64 -7.73
C ASP A 82 -14.11 -13.98 -8.56
N CYS A 83 -15.22 -14.30 -7.91
CA CYS A 83 -16.50 -14.55 -8.57
C CYS A 83 -17.04 -13.29 -9.27
N SER A 84 -16.91 -12.11 -8.64
CA SER A 84 -17.30 -10.84 -9.25
C SER A 84 -16.46 -10.49 -10.47
N LEU A 85 -15.15 -10.73 -10.39
CA LEU A 85 -14.21 -10.53 -11.49
C LEU A 85 -14.52 -11.48 -12.65
N PHE A 86 -14.66 -12.78 -12.38
CA PHE A 86 -15.04 -13.78 -13.37
C PHE A 86 -16.34 -13.40 -14.08
N SER A 87 -17.36 -13.00 -13.32
CA SER A 87 -18.65 -12.58 -13.89
C SER A 87 -18.50 -11.42 -14.88
N ARG A 88 -17.66 -10.42 -14.53
CA ARG A 88 -17.36 -9.28 -15.41
C ARG A 88 -16.59 -9.68 -16.67
N LEU A 89 -15.58 -10.55 -16.53
CA LEU A 89 -14.77 -11.03 -17.64
C LEU A 89 -15.60 -11.88 -18.61
N TYR A 90 -16.46 -12.75 -18.07
CA TYR A 90 -17.40 -13.54 -18.86
C TYR A 90 -18.33 -12.66 -19.70
N ILE A 91 -18.96 -11.65 -19.08
CA ILE A 91 -19.82 -10.70 -19.81
C ILE A 91 -19.02 -9.97 -20.91
N ALA A 92 -17.80 -9.52 -20.61
CA ALA A 92 -16.95 -8.84 -21.58
C ALA A 92 -16.56 -9.76 -22.76
N SER A 93 -16.28 -11.04 -22.51
CA SER A 93 -15.97 -12.04 -23.55
C SER A 93 -17.17 -12.26 -24.47
N GLN A 94 -18.38 -12.39 -23.90
CA GLN A 94 -19.61 -12.58 -24.67
C GLN A 94 -19.91 -11.40 -25.61
N ILE A 95 -19.69 -10.16 -25.16
CA ILE A 95 -19.91 -8.96 -25.98
C ILE A 95 -18.93 -8.88 -27.16
N ARG A 96 -17.72 -9.41 -27.01
CA ARG A 96 -16.65 -9.35 -28.01
C ARG A 96 -16.59 -10.58 -28.91
N HIS A 97 -17.52 -11.53 -28.77
CA HIS A 97 -17.43 -12.86 -29.39
C HIS A 97 -16.08 -13.55 -29.14
N GLY A 98 -15.47 -13.30 -27.97
CA GLY A 98 -14.20 -13.89 -27.59
C GLY A 98 -14.40 -15.34 -27.18
N ASP A 99 -13.56 -16.23 -27.70
CA ASP A 99 -13.47 -17.60 -27.22
C ASP A 99 -12.95 -17.60 -25.78
N LEU A 100 -13.70 -18.27 -24.89
CA LEU A 100 -13.34 -18.34 -23.47
C LEU A 100 -12.06 -19.15 -23.29
N ASP A 101 -11.83 -20.17 -24.12
CA ASP A 101 -10.63 -21.00 -24.02
C ASP A 101 -9.39 -20.19 -24.41
N GLU A 102 -9.42 -19.44 -25.52
CA GLU A 102 -8.36 -18.50 -25.90
C GLU A 102 -8.17 -17.37 -24.87
N PHE A 103 -9.25 -16.79 -24.35
CA PHE A 103 -9.21 -15.69 -23.39
C PHE A 103 -8.52 -16.11 -22.07
N PHE A 104 -8.88 -17.28 -21.53
CA PHE A 104 -8.27 -17.80 -20.30
C PHE A 104 -6.91 -18.44 -20.55
N GLN A 105 -6.55 -18.83 -21.77
CA GLN A 105 -5.21 -19.36 -22.07
C GLN A 105 -4.09 -18.37 -21.74
N HIS A 106 -4.36 -17.06 -21.87
CA HIS A 106 -3.38 -16.01 -21.62
C HIS A 106 -3.48 -15.38 -20.21
N GLU A 107 -4.64 -15.44 -19.56
CA GLU A 107 -4.87 -14.86 -18.22
C GLU A 107 -4.66 -15.84 -17.06
N ASN A 108 -4.69 -17.16 -17.31
CA ASN A 108 -4.80 -18.17 -16.24
C ASN A 108 -3.46 -18.83 -15.84
N HIS A 109 -2.36 -18.07 -15.85
CA HIS A 109 -1.12 -18.52 -15.21
C HIS A 109 -1.20 -18.19 -13.71
N MET A 110 -1.63 -19.17 -12.90
CA MET A 110 -1.48 -19.20 -11.44
C MET A 110 -2.34 -18.19 -10.64
N GLY A 111 -3.65 -18.17 -10.87
CA GLY A 111 -4.62 -17.74 -9.84
C GLY A 111 -4.59 -16.26 -9.44
N GLY A 112 -3.97 -15.39 -10.23
CA GLY A 112 -4.04 -13.95 -10.10
C GLY A 112 -3.97 -13.32 -11.48
N LEU A 113 -4.79 -12.29 -11.71
CA LEU A 113 -4.67 -11.46 -12.90
C LEU A 113 -3.21 -11.01 -13.01
N ARG A 114 -2.56 -11.22 -14.16
CA ARG A 114 -1.18 -10.76 -14.39
C ARG A 114 -1.09 -9.30 -13.96
N THR A 115 -0.34 -9.04 -12.90
CA THR A 115 0.02 -7.68 -12.45
C THR A 115 1.17 -7.20 -13.32
N GLU A 116 1.01 -7.34 -14.62
CA GLU A 116 1.98 -6.83 -15.57
C GLU A 116 1.82 -5.33 -15.67
N THR A 117 2.96 -4.66 -15.67
CA THR A 117 2.99 -3.22 -15.81
C THR A 117 2.93 -2.93 -17.30
N LYS A 118 2.41 -1.77 -17.71
CA LYS A 118 2.33 -1.39 -19.14
C LYS A 118 3.66 -1.56 -19.90
N SER A 119 4.80 -1.56 -19.19
CA SER A 119 6.14 -1.86 -19.72
C SER A 119 6.28 -3.25 -20.33
N ASP A 120 5.50 -4.23 -19.91
CA ASP A 120 5.67 -5.63 -20.34
C ASP A 120 5.19 -5.84 -21.80
N LEU A 121 4.50 -4.85 -22.38
CA LEU A 121 4.12 -4.79 -23.79
C LEU A 121 5.23 -4.27 -24.72
N MET A 122 6.30 -3.66 -24.18
CA MET A 122 7.38 -3.07 -25.00
C MET A 122 8.01 -4.06 -25.98
N PRO A 123 8.36 -5.30 -25.56
CA PRO A 123 8.96 -6.28 -26.47
C PRO A 123 8.04 -6.63 -27.65
N CYS A 124 6.72 -6.69 -27.40
CA CYS A 124 5.73 -6.96 -28.44
C CYS A 124 5.63 -5.80 -29.43
N LEU A 125 5.69 -4.55 -28.94
CA LEU A 125 5.63 -3.37 -29.77
C LEU A 125 6.91 -3.18 -30.60
N GLU A 126 8.08 -3.47 -30.03
CA GLU A 126 9.38 -3.41 -30.74
C GLU A 126 9.42 -4.37 -31.94
N ASN A 127 8.84 -5.56 -31.80
CA ASN A 127 8.77 -6.56 -32.87
C ASN A 127 7.85 -6.15 -34.04
N LEU A 128 6.94 -5.19 -33.81
CA LEU A 128 6.02 -4.68 -34.83
C LEU A 128 6.62 -3.49 -35.61
N VAL A 129 7.79 -2.99 -35.22
CA VAL A 129 8.47 -1.91 -35.94
C VAL A 129 9.29 -2.52 -37.09
N PRO A 130 8.92 -2.27 -38.37
CA PRO A 130 9.49 -2.96 -39.53
C PRO A 130 10.92 -2.54 -39.89
N VAL A 131 11.48 -1.51 -39.25
CA VAL A 131 12.78 -0.93 -39.61
C VAL A 131 13.62 -0.71 -38.35
N LYS A 132 14.60 -1.58 -38.10
CA LYS A 132 15.81 -1.18 -37.37
C LYS A 132 16.67 -0.44 -38.38
N GLU A 133 16.49 0.87 -38.51
CA GLU A 133 17.38 1.67 -39.36
C GLU A 133 18.81 1.44 -38.86
N ASP A 134 19.73 1.18 -39.77
CA ASP A 134 21.14 1.07 -39.45
C ASP A 134 21.68 2.48 -39.15
N LEU A 135 21.45 2.91 -37.90
CA LEU A 135 21.83 4.20 -37.35
C LEU A 135 23.33 4.46 -37.46
N SER A 136 24.15 3.44 -37.76
CA SER A 136 25.59 3.57 -38.00
C SER A 136 25.92 4.43 -39.23
N THR A 137 24.96 4.62 -40.15
CA THR A 137 25.14 5.43 -41.37
C THR A 137 24.60 6.87 -41.25
N LEU A 138 23.82 7.17 -40.20
CA LEU A 138 23.31 8.52 -39.98
C LEU A 138 24.40 9.39 -39.36
N ARG A 139 24.83 10.42 -40.11
CA ARG A 139 25.70 11.47 -39.58
C ARG A 139 24.91 12.38 -38.65
N VAL A 140 24.80 11.99 -37.38
CA VAL A 140 24.09 12.75 -36.36
C VAL A 140 24.87 14.05 -36.07
N GLN A 141 24.30 15.19 -36.43
CA GLN A 141 24.89 16.51 -36.12
C GLN A 141 24.48 17.04 -34.74
N VAL A 142 23.40 16.53 -34.16
CA VAL A 142 22.84 17.00 -32.89
C VAL A 142 22.28 15.83 -32.10
N ASN A 143 22.71 15.70 -30.84
CA ASN A 143 22.14 14.76 -29.88
C ASN A 143 21.15 15.51 -28.97
N ILE A 144 19.90 15.06 -28.92
CA ILE A 144 18.88 15.58 -27.98
C ILE A 144 18.71 14.56 -26.87
N MET A 145 18.83 15.00 -25.62
CA MET A 145 18.81 14.14 -24.44
C MET A 145 17.82 14.67 -23.41
N ASP A 146 16.91 13.82 -22.94
CA ASP A 146 16.07 14.10 -21.78
C ASP A 146 16.75 13.54 -20.53
N GLY A 147 17.26 14.43 -19.68
CA GLY A 147 17.97 14.05 -18.45
C GLY A 147 17.11 13.23 -17.49
N ALA A 148 15.81 13.53 -17.39
CA ALA A 148 14.92 12.80 -16.49
C ALA A 148 14.67 11.38 -17.02
N ALA A 149 14.48 11.23 -18.34
CA ALA A 149 14.36 9.93 -18.96
C ALA A 149 15.63 9.08 -18.76
N ILE A 150 16.82 9.66 -18.95
CA ILE A 150 18.09 8.97 -18.76
C ILE A 150 18.27 8.54 -17.30
N ILE A 151 17.96 9.40 -16.33
CA ILE A 151 18.06 9.06 -14.91
C ILE A 151 17.13 7.89 -14.55
N ASN A 152 15.93 7.83 -15.14
CA ASN A 152 14.99 6.72 -14.91
C ASN A 152 15.39 5.42 -15.63
N MET A 153 16.11 5.53 -16.75
CA MET A 153 16.60 4.38 -17.51
C MET A 153 17.84 3.73 -16.89
N LEU A 154 18.76 4.55 -16.36
CA LEU A 154 20.01 4.07 -15.80
C LEU A 154 19.83 3.59 -14.36
N ARG A 155 20.24 2.35 -14.09
CA ARG A 155 20.22 1.81 -12.73
C ARG A 155 21.42 2.35 -11.94
N PRO A 156 21.24 2.75 -10.66
CA PRO A 156 22.34 3.25 -9.84
C PRO A 156 23.47 2.25 -9.55
N GLY A 157 23.24 0.95 -9.79
CA GLY A 157 24.25 -0.09 -9.58
C GLY A 157 24.71 -0.13 -8.13
N THR A 158 26.01 0.07 -7.91
CA THR A 158 26.66 0.07 -6.59
C THR A 158 26.72 1.45 -5.92
N ALA A 159 26.30 2.51 -6.62
CA ALA A 159 26.34 3.87 -6.09
C ALA A 159 25.33 4.05 -4.96
N LYS A 160 25.81 4.50 -3.79
CA LYS A 160 24.98 4.72 -2.59
C LYS A 160 24.61 6.18 -2.35
N THR A 161 25.25 7.09 -3.06
CA THR A 161 25.02 8.54 -2.94
C THR A 161 24.73 9.12 -4.31
N PHE A 162 24.00 10.23 -4.34
CA PHE A 162 23.74 10.97 -5.58
C PHE A 162 25.04 11.35 -6.29
N GLN A 163 26.05 11.78 -5.52
CA GLN A 163 27.34 12.14 -6.08
C GLN A 163 28.04 10.95 -6.74
N GLY A 164 28.07 9.78 -6.08
CA GLY A 164 28.63 8.56 -6.67
C GLY A 164 27.86 8.12 -7.92
N TYR A 165 26.53 8.23 -7.91
CA TYR A 165 25.73 7.93 -9.10
C TYR A 165 26.04 8.88 -10.26
N ALA A 166 26.19 10.18 -9.96
CA ALA A 166 26.52 11.18 -10.95
C ALA A 166 27.89 10.91 -11.58
N THR A 167 28.92 10.65 -10.77
CA THR A 167 30.30 10.44 -11.25
C THR A 167 30.50 9.09 -11.92
N ASP A 168 29.90 8.03 -11.39
CA ASP A 168 30.27 6.66 -11.75
C ASP A 168 29.32 6.07 -12.81
N VAL A 169 28.12 6.63 -12.98
CA VAL A 169 27.08 6.09 -13.87
C VAL A 169 26.58 7.14 -14.86
N PHE A 170 26.04 8.26 -14.38
CA PHE A 170 25.33 9.20 -15.23
C PHE A 170 26.26 9.99 -16.17
N VAL A 171 27.33 10.62 -15.64
CA VAL A 171 28.28 11.39 -16.46
C VAL A 171 29.00 10.51 -17.48
N PRO A 172 29.55 9.33 -17.13
CA PRO A 172 30.18 8.44 -18.10
C PRO A 172 29.24 8.05 -19.25
N TYR A 173 27.97 7.76 -18.94
CA TYR A 173 26.97 7.44 -19.96
C TYR A 173 26.71 8.60 -20.91
N VAL A 174 26.55 9.83 -20.39
CA VAL A 174 26.32 11.01 -21.22
C VAL A 174 27.54 11.28 -22.11
N THR A 175 28.75 11.20 -21.55
CA THR A 175 30.00 11.43 -22.31
C THR A 175 30.22 10.39 -23.40
N SER A 176 29.83 9.13 -23.19
CA SER A 176 29.93 8.10 -24.23
C SER A 176 29.03 8.38 -25.43
N GLN A 177 27.93 9.11 -25.27
CA GLN A 177 27.05 9.49 -26.39
C GLN A 177 27.67 10.56 -27.30
N PHE A 178 28.69 11.27 -26.83
CA PHE A 178 29.41 12.31 -27.59
C PHE A 178 30.78 11.84 -28.10
N SER A 179 31.24 10.68 -27.65
CA SER A 179 32.53 10.12 -28.02
C SER A 179 32.31 9.14 -29.17
N MET A 180 32.53 9.62 -30.40
CA MET A 180 32.55 8.79 -31.62
C MET A 180 33.94 8.19 -31.83
#